data_AF-A0AAJ0HK89-F1
#
_entry.id   AF-A0AAJ0HK89-F1
#
_cell.length_a   1.000
_cell.length_b   1.000
_cell.length_c   1.000
_cell.angle_alpha   90.00
_cell.angle_beta   90.00
_cell.angle_gamma   90.00
#
_symmetry.space_group_name_H-M   'P 1'
#
loop_
_entity.id
_entity.type
_entity.pdbx_description
1 polymer ?
#
loop_
_entity_poly.entity_id
_entity_poly.type
_entity_poly.pdbx_seq_one_letter_code
_entity_poly.pdbx_strand_id
1 'polypeptide(L)'
;MRFLDLIALFTGAVWNPFLAVHYSLVLGSSNIKAEKRAGPGATCGFTSGNVGCDTGLCCSEAGTCGTGTAFCGGPGCQLSFGPACDGNQVPAGPDTSKTPRPTFGSVPNGVDISHCSITGKVALTFDDGPYIYTTELLDLLQRNNVRATFFIVGNNAGKGQISDASSGYKSIIQRMITDGHQVASHTWSHQDLNAATPQQRRAQIINNEIALSSVLGVFPTYFRPPYTRCGSDCYGELKSLGYRVVNYDIDTRDWQDGGVNAKSTYETILTQHSAANSGWISLAHDVQEFTVHELTQFMIDKARALGYDLVTVGDCLGDPSANWYRDPITGERRDAKGVTPSQTTSISSPPASSESRTITAPSTQSTTKTSTSVTPTKFITPTPVTSVNFGIEHQTLYSSSFIPLTSSFTSTTALSTSAVFSTSTSNAPKLGPWASRHFMNQVVMGLFSKKENVAVLVMSGLAVLGCFVVIL
;
A
#
# COMPACT_ATOMS: atom_id res chain seq x y z
N MET A 1 16.52 35.11 -45.07
CA MET A 1 15.45 34.24 -45.62
C MET A 1 15.68 32.83 -45.12
N ARG A 2 14.62 32.18 -44.61
CA ARG A 2 14.54 30.74 -44.25
C ARG A 2 15.23 30.40 -42.91
N PHE A 3 14.66 29.66 -41.97
CA PHE A 3 13.65 28.59 -42.03
C PHE A 3 13.04 28.38 -40.62
N LEU A 4 12.35 29.38 -40.03
CA LEU A 4 11.82 29.29 -38.64
C LEU A 4 10.38 29.79 -38.44
N ASP A 5 9.67 30.13 -39.51
CA ASP A 5 8.25 30.48 -39.44
C ASP A 5 7.48 29.67 -40.49
N LEU A 6 7.01 28.48 -40.13
CA LEU A 6 5.81 27.85 -40.68
C LEU A 6 5.48 26.61 -39.84
N ILE A 7 4.20 26.45 -39.50
CA ILE A 7 3.58 25.44 -38.62
C ILE A 7 3.48 25.89 -37.14
N ALA A 8 2.94 27.09 -36.96
CA ALA A 8 1.97 27.35 -35.90
C ALA A 8 0.64 27.65 -36.59
N LEU A 9 -0.22 26.63 -36.74
CA LEU A 9 -1.67 26.69 -36.96
C LEU A 9 -2.16 25.23 -37.03
N PHE A 10 -3.21 24.91 -36.27
CA PHE A 10 -3.80 23.58 -36.01
C PHE A 10 -3.20 22.78 -34.85
N THR A 11 -3.50 23.21 -33.62
CA THR A 11 -4.26 22.42 -32.61
C THR A 11 -4.30 23.25 -31.33
N GLY A 12 -5.49 23.68 -30.93
CA GLY A 12 -5.69 24.38 -29.66
C GLY A 12 -5.52 23.40 -28.50
N ALA A 13 -4.28 23.22 -28.05
CA ALA A 13 -3.95 22.49 -26.84
C ALA A 13 -3.58 23.51 -25.74
N VAL A 14 -4.43 23.55 -24.71
CA VAL A 14 -4.16 24.27 -23.46
C VAL A 14 -2.92 23.64 -22.82
N TRP A 15 -1.93 24.49 -22.51
CA TRP A 15 -0.74 24.14 -21.76
C TRP A 15 -1.11 23.60 -20.37
N ASN A 16 -0.74 22.35 -20.07
CA ASN A 16 -0.82 21.75 -18.73
C ASN A 16 0.62 21.41 -18.27
N PRO A 17 1.16 22.01 -17.19
CA PRO A 17 2.57 21.87 -16.82
C PRO A 17 2.91 20.62 -15.98
N PHE A 18 2.15 19.53 -16.06
CA PHE A 18 2.33 18.34 -15.20
C PHE A 18 2.71 17.02 -15.90
N LEU A 19 3.18 17.05 -17.15
CA LEU A 19 3.65 15.85 -17.85
C LEU A 19 5.11 15.98 -18.28
N ALA A 20 6.02 15.95 -17.31
CA ALA A 20 7.42 15.64 -17.55
C ALA A 20 7.63 14.12 -17.45
N VAL A 21 7.27 13.41 -18.52
CA VAL A 21 7.63 11.99 -18.72
C VAL A 21 9.15 11.90 -18.78
N HIS A 22 9.76 11.42 -17.69
CA HIS A 22 11.19 11.16 -17.63
C HIS A 22 11.52 9.93 -18.48
N TYR A 23 12.21 10.16 -19.60
CA TYR A 23 13.03 9.13 -20.24
C TYR A 23 14.20 8.80 -19.30
N SER A 24 14.06 7.76 -18.49
CA SER A 24 15.22 7.15 -17.83
C SER A 24 15.97 6.31 -18.87
N LEU A 25 17.13 6.81 -19.30
CA LEU A 25 18.13 5.94 -19.91
C LEU A 25 18.48 4.84 -18.91
N VAL A 26 18.38 3.58 -19.36
CA VAL A 26 18.90 2.41 -18.66
C VAL A 26 20.43 2.51 -18.64
N LEU A 27 20.97 3.22 -17.66
CA LEU A 27 22.34 3.03 -17.20
C LEU A 27 22.26 1.98 -16.08
N GLY A 28 22.97 0.87 -16.27
CA GLY A 28 23.02 -0.22 -15.30
C GLY A 28 23.32 0.31 -13.90
N SER A 29 22.63 -0.26 -12.91
CA SER A 29 22.77 0.03 -11.47
C SER A 29 24.20 -0.22 -11.00
N SER A 30 25.06 0.76 -11.28
CA SER A 30 26.35 0.92 -10.63
C SER A 30 26.05 1.38 -9.21
N ASN A 31 26.78 0.87 -8.21
CA ASN A 31 26.69 1.36 -6.83
C ASN A 31 27.15 2.83 -6.77
N ILE A 32 26.30 3.78 -7.14
CA ILE A 32 26.60 5.21 -7.09
C ILE A 32 26.55 5.63 -5.63
N LYS A 33 27.71 5.64 -4.98
CA LYS A 33 27.90 6.28 -3.68
C LYS A 33 28.30 7.72 -3.90
N ALA A 34 27.70 8.63 -3.16
CA ALA A 34 28.14 10.02 -3.12
C ALA A 34 29.59 10.11 -2.59
N GLU A 35 30.50 10.57 -3.43
CA GLU A 35 31.91 10.80 -3.08
C GLU A 35 32.12 12.16 -2.42
N LYS A 36 31.26 13.14 -2.74
CA LYS A 36 31.24 14.47 -2.14
C LYS A 36 30.04 14.62 -1.22
N ARG A 37 30.24 15.32 -0.11
CA ARG A 37 29.21 15.59 0.90
C ARG A 37 28.93 17.09 0.99
N ALA A 38 27.68 17.43 1.23
CA ALA A 38 27.21 18.81 1.32
C ALA A 38 26.35 19.04 2.56
N GLY A 39 26.48 20.26 3.11
CA GLY A 39 25.77 20.69 4.30
C GLY A 39 24.33 21.14 4.02
N PRO A 40 23.63 21.64 5.06
CA PRO A 40 22.24 22.06 4.95
C PRO A 40 22.02 23.14 3.88
N GLY A 41 20.94 23.01 3.12
CA GLY A 41 20.56 23.95 2.05
C GLY A 41 21.34 23.80 0.74
N ALA A 42 22.40 22.99 0.71
CA ALA A 42 23.15 22.71 -0.50
C ALA A 42 22.43 21.72 -1.43
N THR A 43 22.78 21.74 -2.71
CA THR A 43 22.22 20.82 -3.70
C THR A 43 22.85 19.42 -3.57
N CYS A 44 22.03 18.39 -3.75
CA CYS A 44 22.39 16.97 -3.71
C CYS A 44 21.75 16.22 -4.87
N GLY A 45 22.04 14.93 -4.99
CA GLY A 45 21.42 14.07 -5.99
C GLY A 45 22.24 13.91 -7.28
N PHE A 46 21.67 13.15 -8.21
CA PHE A 46 22.29 12.85 -9.50
C PHE A 46 22.55 14.11 -10.33
N THR A 47 21.62 15.07 -10.30
CA THR A 47 21.71 16.35 -11.03
C THR A 47 22.79 17.28 -10.46
N SER A 48 23.24 17.03 -9.23
CA SER A 48 24.30 17.78 -8.55
C SER A 48 25.67 17.10 -8.67
N GLY A 49 25.88 16.26 -9.68
CA GLY A 49 27.15 15.53 -9.85
C GLY A 49 27.37 14.46 -8.77
N ASN A 50 26.31 13.76 -8.38
CA ASN A 50 26.30 12.70 -7.36
C ASN A 50 26.74 13.18 -5.96
N VAL A 51 26.42 14.43 -5.60
CA VAL A 51 26.68 14.96 -4.27
C VAL A 51 25.67 14.40 -3.28
N GLY A 52 26.16 13.87 -2.16
CA GLY A 52 25.36 13.42 -1.03
C GLY A 52 25.30 14.48 0.05
N CYS A 53 24.37 14.31 0.98
CA CYS A 53 24.28 15.14 2.16
C CYS A 53 25.15 14.59 3.29
N ASP A 54 25.56 15.47 4.19
CA ASP A 54 26.27 15.13 5.43
C ASP A 54 25.46 14.17 6.32
N THR A 55 26.14 13.54 7.28
CA THR A 55 25.50 12.67 8.27
C THR A 55 24.39 13.43 9.01
N GLY A 56 23.23 12.80 9.17
CA GLY A 56 22.05 13.42 9.80
C GLY A 56 21.20 14.25 8.84
N LEU A 57 21.60 14.40 7.57
CA LEU A 57 20.83 15.11 6.56
C LEU A 57 20.21 14.16 5.54
N CYS A 58 19.10 14.61 4.98
CA CYS A 58 18.31 13.97 3.94
C CYS A 58 18.48 14.73 2.64
N CYS A 59 18.46 14.02 1.51
CA CYS A 59 18.42 14.63 0.20
C CYS A 59 16.97 14.59 -0.27
N SER A 60 16.30 15.75 -0.29
CA SER A 60 14.90 15.83 -0.69
C SER A 60 14.69 15.38 -2.13
N GLU A 61 13.44 15.16 -2.52
CA GLU A 61 13.06 14.86 -3.91
C GLU A 61 13.59 15.93 -4.88
N ALA A 62 13.50 17.20 -4.48
CA ALA A 62 14.01 18.35 -5.23
C ALA A 62 15.55 18.44 -5.29
N GLY A 63 16.28 17.58 -4.59
CA GLY A 63 17.75 17.56 -4.60
C GLY A 63 18.37 18.62 -3.69
N THR A 64 17.81 18.84 -2.50
CA THR A 64 18.38 19.75 -1.49
C THR A 64 18.63 19.02 -0.18
N CYS A 65 19.77 19.29 0.45
CA CYS A 65 20.11 18.75 1.76
C CYS A 65 19.35 19.46 2.89
N GLY A 66 18.72 18.69 3.78
CA GLY A 66 18.02 19.24 4.94
C GLY A 66 17.51 18.18 5.90
N THR A 67 16.61 18.58 6.79
CA THR A 67 16.05 17.74 7.86
C THR A 67 14.54 17.89 7.94
N GLY A 68 13.85 16.93 8.56
CA GLY A 68 12.41 16.96 8.74
C GLY A 68 11.65 16.39 7.53
N THR A 69 10.32 16.30 7.66
CA THR A 69 9.47 15.53 6.75
C THR A 69 9.61 15.94 5.28
N ALA A 70 9.72 17.23 4.99
CA ALA A 70 9.86 17.73 3.61
C ALA A 70 11.15 17.26 2.91
N PHE A 71 12.16 16.82 3.67
CA PHE A 71 13.42 16.33 3.15
C PHE A 71 13.56 14.82 3.30
N CYS A 72 13.14 14.27 4.44
CA CYS A 72 13.40 12.89 4.85
C CYS A 72 12.27 11.92 4.52
N GLY A 73 11.06 12.44 4.34
CA GLY A 73 9.86 11.65 4.13
C GLY A 73 9.97 10.74 2.91
N GLY A 74 9.60 9.47 3.09
CA GLY A 74 9.34 8.58 1.98
C GLY A 74 8.12 9.04 1.16
N PRO A 75 8.05 8.70 -0.14
CA PRO A 75 9.09 8.05 -0.93
C PRO A 75 10.11 9.01 -1.55
N GLY A 76 9.91 10.32 -1.43
CA GLY A 76 10.65 11.33 -2.19
C GLY A 76 12.14 11.50 -1.82
N CYS A 77 12.56 11.13 -0.62
CA CYS A 77 13.96 11.26 -0.21
C CYS A 77 14.89 10.39 -1.06
N GLN A 78 15.93 10.98 -1.67
CA GLN A 78 16.85 10.28 -2.54
C GLN A 78 17.84 9.43 -1.72
N LEU A 79 17.54 8.13 -1.57
CA LEU A 79 18.22 7.22 -0.65
C LEU A 79 19.75 7.11 -0.87
N SER A 80 20.22 7.24 -2.11
CA SER A 80 21.67 7.18 -2.42
C SER A 80 22.46 8.41 -1.91
N PHE A 81 21.76 9.50 -1.62
CA PHE A 81 22.35 10.80 -1.32
C PHE A 81 22.01 11.31 0.09
N GLY A 82 20.87 10.93 0.67
CA GLY A 82 20.48 11.31 2.02
C GLY A 82 20.68 10.19 3.04
N PRO A 83 21.77 10.16 3.83
CA PRO A 83 21.96 9.12 4.85
C PRO A 83 20.86 9.09 5.92
N ALA A 84 20.20 10.23 6.18
CA ALA A 84 19.13 10.31 7.17
C ALA A 84 17.71 10.07 6.61
N CYS A 85 17.56 9.77 5.31
CA CYS A 85 16.24 9.46 4.73
C CYS A 85 15.51 8.39 5.56
N ASP A 86 14.19 8.51 5.70
CA ASP A 86 13.37 7.52 6.43
C ASP A 86 13.54 6.11 5.85
N GLY A 87 13.67 6.03 4.52
CA GLY A 87 13.92 4.77 3.80
C GLY A 87 15.29 4.14 4.04
N ASN A 88 16.24 4.87 4.62
CA ASN A 88 17.55 4.36 5.04
C ASN A 88 17.59 3.99 6.52
N GLN A 89 16.56 4.33 7.30
CA GLN A 89 16.49 3.96 8.72
C GLN A 89 16.15 2.49 8.86
N VAL A 90 16.88 1.80 9.72
CA VAL A 90 16.60 0.40 10.07
C VAL A 90 15.73 0.40 11.34
N PRO A 91 14.52 -0.17 11.30
CA PRO A 91 13.66 -0.24 12.47
C PRO A 91 14.24 -1.16 13.55
N ALA A 92 13.84 -0.92 14.79
CA ALA A 92 14.16 -1.83 15.88
C ALA A 92 13.43 -3.17 15.73
N GLY A 93 14.13 -4.28 15.93
CA GLY A 93 13.56 -5.62 15.88
C GLY A 93 14.59 -6.71 15.56
N PRO A 94 14.18 -7.98 15.52
CA PRO A 94 15.02 -9.08 15.09
C PRO A 94 15.33 -8.93 13.59
N ASP A 95 16.60 -8.98 13.21
CA ASP A 95 17.02 -8.98 11.80
C ASP A 95 16.51 -10.23 11.08
N THR A 96 15.72 -10.02 10.02
CA THR A 96 15.12 -11.10 9.22
C THR A 96 15.89 -11.41 7.93
N SER A 97 17.01 -10.71 7.68
CA SER A 97 17.80 -10.82 6.44
C SER A 97 18.35 -12.22 6.17
N LYS A 98 18.50 -13.02 7.24
CA LYS A 98 19.01 -14.40 7.24
C LYS A 98 17.97 -15.44 7.67
N THR A 99 16.74 -15.03 7.96
CA THR A 99 15.66 -15.96 8.33
C THR A 99 15.45 -16.96 7.19
N PRO A 100 15.40 -18.28 7.49
CA PRO A 100 15.14 -19.29 6.47
C PRO A 100 13.85 -19.01 5.70
N ARG A 101 13.79 -19.41 4.41
CA ARG A 101 12.65 -19.14 3.52
C ARG A 101 12.02 -20.44 3.00
N PRO A 102 11.54 -21.34 3.89
CA PRO A 102 10.84 -22.55 3.44
C PRO A 102 9.59 -22.17 2.66
N THR A 103 9.35 -22.85 1.54
CA THR A 103 8.13 -22.66 0.75
C THR A 103 7.01 -23.49 1.35
N PHE A 104 5.83 -22.90 1.52
CA PHE A 104 4.63 -23.60 1.99
C PHE A 104 3.38 -23.04 1.31
N GLY A 105 2.34 -23.86 1.26
CA GLY A 105 1.11 -23.58 0.51
C GLY A 105 1.25 -23.86 -0.99
N SER A 106 0.14 -23.79 -1.71
CA SER A 106 0.07 -23.98 -3.17
C SER A 106 0.16 -22.66 -3.95
N VAL A 107 0.00 -21.52 -3.30
CA VAL A 107 0.09 -20.20 -3.94
C VAL A 107 1.57 -19.93 -4.30
N PRO A 108 1.88 -19.62 -5.58
CA PRO A 108 3.25 -19.44 -6.03
C PRO A 108 3.90 -18.18 -5.47
N ASN A 109 5.22 -18.25 -5.21
CA ASN A 109 6.03 -17.10 -4.81
C ASN A 109 6.65 -16.40 -6.02
N GLY A 110 6.78 -15.07 -5.94
CA GLY A 110 7.51 -14.27 -6.92
C GLY A 110 6.89 -14.23 -8.32
N VAL A 111 5.58 -14.40 -8.41
CA VAL A 111 4.80 -14.22 -9.64
C VAL A 111 3.67 -13.24 -9.38
N ASP A 112 3.21 -12.56 -10.43
CA ASP A 112 2.10 -11.62 -10.36
C ASP A 112 0.77 -12.35 -10.12
N ILE A 113 0.12 -12.05 -9.00
CA ILE A 113 -1.21 -12.55 -8.65
C ILE A 113 -2.18 -11.39 -8.66
N SER A 114 -2.92 -11.23 -9.76
CA SER A 114 -3.82 -10.09 -9.98
C SER A 114 -5.30 -10.38 -9.71
N HIS A 115 -5.70 -11.65 -9.66
CA HIS A 115 -7.10 -12.06 -9.54
C HIS A 115 -7.29 -13.15 -8.48
N CYS A 116 -8.53 -13.31 -8.00
CA CYS A 116 -8.86 -14.43 -7.13
C CYS A 116 -8.87 -15.74 -7.90
N SER A 117 -8.34 -16.81 -7.28
CA SER A 117 -8.46 -18.16 -7.85
C SER A 117 -9.82 -18.79 -7.56
N ILE A 118 -10.56 -18.27 -6.58
CA ILE A 118 -11.90 -18.73 -6.20
C ILE A 118 -12.93 -17.74 -6.75
N THR A 119 -13.85 -18.24 -7.59
CA THR A 119 -14.98 -17.45 -8.10
C THR A 119 -15.98 -17.09 -7.01
N GLY A 120 -16.72 -16.00 -7.22
CA GLY A 120 -17.72 -15.50 -6.28
C GLY A 120 -17.11 -14.75 -5.10
N LYS A 121 -15.81 -14.45 -5.15
CA LYS A 121 -15.08 -13.75 -4.09
C LYS A 121 -14.60 -12.39 -4.57
N VAL A 122 -14.62 -11.41 -3.66
CA VAL A 122 -13.96 -10.13 -3.82
C VAL A 122 -13.06 -9.91 -2.62
N ALA A 123 -11.76 -9.69 -2.85
CA ALA A 123 -10.81 -9.27 -1.84
C ALA A 123 -10.69 -7.76 -1.87
N LEU A 124 -11.26 -7.08 -0.86
CA LEU A 124 -10.99 -5.66 -0.63
C LEU A 124 -9.59 -5.52 -0.05
N THR A 125 -8.75 -4.70 -0.70
CA THR A 125 -7.39 -4.46 -0.25
C THR A 125 -7.09 -2.97 -0.11
N PHE A 126 -6.32 -2.63 0.91
CA PHE A 126 -5.97 -1.25 1.26
C PHE A 126 -4.46 -1.10 1.42
N ASP A 127 -3.88 -0.16 0.68
CA ASP A 127 -2.43 0.11 0.68
C ASP A 127 -2.09 1.38 1.49
N ASP A 128 -0.80 1.56 1.76
CA ASP A 128 -0.16 2.73 2.40
C ASP A 128 -0.38 2.93 3.89
N GLY A 129 -1.40 2.28 4.45
CA GLY A 129 -1.75 2.32 5.86
C GLY A 129 -0.68 1.72 6.81
N PRO A 130 -0.93 1.79 8.13
CA PRO A 130 -2.07 2.50 8.74
C PRO A 130 -1.87 4.03 8.70
N TYR A 131 -2.96 4.77 8.85
CA TYR A 131 -3.02 6.23 8.95
C TYR A 131 -4.19 6.66 9.85
N ILE A 132 -4.51 7.96 9.89
CA ILE A 132 -5.50 8.51 10.83
C ILE A 132 -6.92 7.95 10.64
N TYR A 133 -7.27 7.55 9.41
CA TYR A 133 -8.59 7.02 9.07
C TYR A 133 -8.72 5.49 9.27
N THR A 134 -7.62 4.76 9.43
CA THR A 134 -7.62 3.29 9.44
C THR A 134 -8.48 2.71 10.56
N THR A 135 -8.54 3.34 11.74
CA THR A 135 -9.38 2.86 12.85
C THR A 135 -10.86 2.89 12.50
N GLU A 136 -11.32 3.95 11.82
CA GLU A 136 -12.71 4.11 11.38
C GLU A 136 -13.06 3.12 10.26
N LEU A 137 -12.09 2.81 9.39
CA LEU A 137 -12.21 1.74 8.40
C LEU A 137 -12.42 0.38 9.07
N LEU A 138 -11.64 0.05 10.11
CA LEU A 138 -11.80 -1.20 10.85
C LEU A 138 -13.18 -1.28 11.53
N ASP A 139 -13.68 -0.18 12.10
CA ASP A 139 -15.03 -0.10 12.65
C ASP A 139 -16.11 -0.34 11.58
N LEU A 140 -15.94 0.24 10.38
CA LEU A 140 -16.84 0.05 9.25
C LEU A 140 -16.85 -1.41 8.78
N LEU A 141 -15.68 -2.02 8.61
CA LEU A 141 -15.56 -3.41 8.20
C LEU A 141 -16.15 -4.37 9.23
N GLN A 142 -15.91 -4.12 10.53
CA GLN A 142 -16.47 -4.92 11.62
C GLN A 142 -18.01 -4.84 11.66
N ARG A 143 -18.59 -3.62 11.57
CA ARG A 143 -20.06 -3.44 11.51
C ARG A 143 -20.69 -4.13 10.32
N ASN A 144 -19.96 -4.21 9.21
CA ASN A 144 -20.40 -4.92 8.02
C ASN A 144 -20.08 -6.42 8.07
N ASN A 145 -19.36 -6.94 9.07
CA ASN A 145 -18.85 -8.32 9.10
C ASN A 145 -18.06 -8.68 7.83
N VAL A 146 -17.14 -7.80 7.44
CA VAL A 146 -16.28 -7.96 6.26
C VAL A 146 -14.83 -8.07 6.71
N ARG A 147 -14.09 -9.02 6.13
CA ARG A 147 -12.64 -9.13 6.26
C ARG A 147 -11.99 -8.57 5.01
N ALA A 148 -10.79 -8.01 5.16
CA ALA A 148 -10.05 -7.29 4.13
C ALA A 148 -8.55 -7.58 4.27
N THR A 149 -7.74 -7.08 3.34
CA THR A 149 -6.27 -7.20 3.38
C THR A 149 -5.62 -5.84 3.40
N PHE A 150 -4.69 -5.61 4.31
CA PHE A 150 -3.97 -4.35 4.45
C PHE A 150 -2.50 -4.53 4.08
N PHE A 151 -2.03 -3.82 3.06
CA PHE A 151 -0.63 -3.81 2.65
C PHE A 151 0.07 -2.64 3.35
N ILE A 152 0.81 -2.97 4.40
CA ILE A 152 1.34 -1.99 5.35
C ILE A 152 2.69 -1.46 4.90
N VAL A 153 2.80 -0.13 4.89
CA VAL A 153 4.08 0.58 4.74
C VAL A 153 4.62 0.94 6.12
N GLY A 154 5.92 0.69 6.32
CA GLY A 154 6.55 0.82 7.63
C GLY A 154 6.81 2.25 8.12
N ASN A 155 7.26 3.15 7.25
CA ASN A 155 7.44 4.58 7.52
C ASN A 155 7.37 5.38 6.20
N ASN A 156 6.28 6.12 6.00
CA ASN A 156 6.00 6.85 4.77
C ASN A 156 5.42 8.23 5.06
N ALA A 157 5.63 9.20 4.17
CA ALA A 157 5.02 10.53 4.23
C ALA A 157 5.17 11.24 5.61
N GLY A 158 6.24 10.94 6.36
CA GLY A 158 6.46 11.49 7.69
C GLY A 158 5.47 11.04 8.77
N LYS A 159 4.70 9.96 8.53
CA LYS A 159 3.76 9.41 9.52
C LYS A 159 4.47 8.79 10.74
N GLY A 160 5.77 8.52 10.61
CA GLY A 160 6.57 7.82 11.62
C GLY A 160 6.55 6.30 11.42
N GLN A 161 7.39 5.61 12.20
CA GLN A 161 7.57 4.17 12.09
C GLN A 161 6.40 3.41 12.73
N ILE A 162 5.89 2.37 12.05
CA ILE A 162 4.84 1.50 12.61
C ILE A 162 5.24 0.76 13.89
N SER A 163 6.55 0.61 14.12
CA SER A 163 7.12 -0.02 15.31
C SER A 163 7.39 0.95 16.46
N ASP A 164 7.25 2.26 16.23
CA ASP A 164 7.38 3.27 17.29
C ASP A 164 6.18 3.16 18.25
N ALA A 165 6.48 2.96 19.53
CA ALA A 165 5.47 2.84 20.58
C ALA A 165 4.58 4.08 20.73
N SER A 166 5.08 5.26 20.35
CA SER A 166 4.34 6.53 20.44
C SER A 166 3.35 6.76 19.31
N SER A 167 3.46 6.00 18.21
CA SER A 167 2.63 6.19 17.01
C SER A 167 1.18 5.68 17.13
N GLY A 168 0.93 4.74 18.04
CA GLY A 168 -0.36 4.03 18.13
C GLY A 168 -0.61 3.02 17.00
N TYR A 169 0.24 2.96 15.96
CA TYR A 169 0.07 2.04 14.84
C TYR A 169 0.16 0.58 15.22
N LYS A 170 0.98 0.25 16.23
CA LYS A 170 1.07 -1.11 16.77
C LYS A 170 -0.30 -1.68 17.16
N SER A 171 -1.11 -0.91 17.89
CA SER A 171 -2.46 -1.36 18.28
C SER A 171 -3.40 -1.50 17.09
N ILE A 172 -3.31 -0.62 16.10
CA ILE A 172 -4.14 -0.67 14.89
C ILE A 172 -3.82 -1.93 14.07
N ILE A 173 -2.55 -2.23 13.85
CA ILE A 173 -2.12 -3.43 13.10
C ILE A 173 -2.47 -4.71 13.86
N GLN A 174 -2.33 -4.73 15.19
CA GLN A 174 -2.76 -5.87 16.01
C GLN A 174 -4.28 -6.07 15.99
N ARG A 175 -5.05 -4.98 15.91
CA ARG A 175 -6.50 -5.03 15.72
C ARG A 175 -6.86 -5.67 14.39
N MET A 176 -6.14 -5.39 13.30
CA MET A 176 -6.36 -6.05 12.01
C MET A 176 -6.34 -7.58 12.14
N ILE A 177 -5.34 -8.14 12.84
CA ILE A 177 -5.25 -9.58 13.10
C ILE A 177 -6.40 -10.10 13.96
N THR A 178 -6.73 -9.36 15.03
CA THR A 178 -7.78 -9.74 15.99
C THR A 178 -9.15 -9.79 15.34
N ASP A 179 -9.46 -8.81 14.48
CA ASP A 179 -10.71 -8.69 13.73
C ASP A 179 -10.74 -9.64 12.51
N GLY A 180 -9.66 -10.40 12.27
CA GLY A 180 -9.59 -11.45 11.25
C GLY A 180 -9.23 -10.96 9.85
N HIS A 181 -8.75 -9.73 9.71
CA HIS A 181 -8.15 -9.22 8.49
C HIS A 181 -6.78 -9.87 8.23
N GLN A 182 -6.32 -9.74 7.00
CA GLN A 182 -4.96 -10.11 6.63
C GLN A 182 -4.06 -8.88 6.61
N VAL A 183 -2.87 -9.00 7.19
CA VAL A 183 -1.81 -7.99 7.09
C VAL A 183 -0.75 -8.49 6.10
N ALA A 184 -0.37 -7.64 5.15
CA ALA A 184 0.61 -7.90 4.12
C ALA A 184 1.65 -6.76 4.07
N SER A 185 2.78 -6.97 3.39
CA SER A 185 3.89 -6.00 3.33
C SER A 185 3.82 -5.11 2.09
N HIS A 186 4.12 -3.82 2.25
CA HIS A 186 4.13 -2.83 1.16
C HIS A 186 5.42 -1.99 1.13
N THR A 187 6.57 -2.63 1.39
CA THR A 187 7.89 -1.98 1.62
C THR A 187 7.98 -1.12 2.88
N TRP A 188 9.21 -0.73 3.21
CA TRP A 188 9.51 0.11 4.35
C TRP A 188 9.07 1.56 4.14
N SER A 189 9.41 2.19 3.01
CA SER A 189 9.17 3.62 2.76
C SER A 189 8.64 3.92 1.36
N HIS A 190 7.82 3.00 0.84
CA HIS A 190 7.08 3.11 -0.42
C HIS A 190 7.96 3.37 -1.66
N GLN A 191 9.17 2.81 -1.69
CA GLN A 191 10.10 3.01 -2.82
C GLN A 191 9.69 2.18 -4.04
N ASP A 192 9.87 2.73 -5.25
CA ASP A 192 9.78 1.95 -6.49
C ASP A 192 10.93 0.93 -6.53
N LEU A 193 10.57 -0.35 -6.36
CA LEU A 193 11.53 -1.44 -6.31
C LEU A 193 12.26 -1.68 -7.63
N ASN A 194 11.77 -1.17 -8.76
CA ASN A 194 12.47 -1.23 -10.04
C ASN A 194 13.51 -0.12 -10.19
N ALA A 195 13.27 1.04 -9.57
CA ALA A 195 14.21 2.16 -9.58
C ALA A 195 15.30 2.01 -8.50
N ALA A 196 15.01 1.27 -7.43
CA ALA A 196 15.95 1.01 -6.35
C ALA A 196 17.12 0.10 -6.79
N THR A 197 18.31 0.39 -6.26
CA THR A 197 19.45 -0.55 -6.35
C THR A 197 19.11 -1.87 -5.64
N PRO A 198 19.80 -2.99 -5.95
CA PRO A 198 19.54 -4.27 -5.28
C PRO A 198 19.61 -4.17 -3.74
N GLN A 199 20.56 -3.40 -3.21
CA GLN A 199 20.73 -3.20 -1.77
C GLN A 199 19.56 -2.40 -1.17
N GLN A 200 19.12 -1.34 -1.85
CA GLN A 200 17.96 -0.54 -1.43
C GLN A 200 16.68 -1.37 -1.49
N ARG A 201 16.44 -2.10 -2.59
CA ARG A 201 15.28 -2.99 -2.72
C ARG A 201 15.25 -4.04 -1.61
N ARG A 202 16.38 -4.69 -1.32
CA ARG A 202 16.48 -5.64 -0.21
C ARG A 202 16.17 -4.99 1.14
N ALA A 203 16.75 -3.81 1.40
CA ALA A 203 16.51 -3.08 2.64
C ALA A 203 15.03 -2.70 2.79
N GLN A 204 14.37 -2.27 1.72
CA GLN A 204 12.95 -1.93 1.73
C GLN A 204 12.05 -3.11 2.10
N ILE A 205 12.40 -4.32 1.66
CA ILE A 205 11.65 -5.54 1.99
C ILE A 205 11.95 -5.96 3.44
N ILE A 206 13.23 -6.12 3.77
CA ILE A 206 13.67 -6.63 5.08
C ILE A 206 13.33 -5.67 6.22
N ASN A 207 13.51 -4.36 6.07
CA ASN A 207 13.17 -3.41 7.14
C ASN A 207 11.67 -3.46 7.48
N ASN A 208 10.80 -3.66 6.49
CA ASN A 208 9.37 -3.81 6.76
C ASN A 208 9.05 -5.14 7.47
N GLU A 209 9.75 -6.23 7.15
CA GLU A 209 9.66 -7.49 7.90
C GLU A 209 10.06 -7.31 9.37
N ILE A 210 11.16 -6.61 9.63
CA ILE A 210 11.66 -6.32 10.98
C ILE A 210 10.62 -5.53 11.76
N ALA A 211 10.08 -4.46 11.18
CA ALA A 211 9.07 -3.63 11.84
C ALA A 211 7.77 -4.40 12.10
N LEU A 212 7.25 -5.16 11.12
CA LEU A 212 6.05 -5.99 11.30
C LEU A 212 6.29 -7.11 12.31
N SER A 213 7.48 -7.71 12.35
CA SER A 213 7.86 -8.68 13.38
C SER A 213 7.85 -8.07 14.79
N SER A 214 8.33 -6.84 14.95
CA SER A 214 8.27 -6.13 16.24
C SER A 214 6.85 -5.78 16.68
N VAL A 215 5.94 -5.58 15.72
CA VAL A 215 4.52 -5.27 15.98
C VAL A 215 3.70 -6.52 16.28
N LEU A 216 3.86 -7.58 15.49
CA LEU A 216 3.01 -8.78 15.48
C LEU A 216 3.68 -10.03 16.06
N GLY A 217 5.00 -10.04 16.22
CA GLY A 217 5.79 -11.24 16.54
C GLY A 217 5.92 -12.24 15.37
N VAL A 218 5.39 -11.89 14.20
CA VAL A 218 5.48 -12.60 12.92
C VAL A 218 5.61 -11.57 11.80
N PHE A 219 6.02 -11.99 10.60
CA PHE A 219 5.97 -11.12 9.42
C PHE A 219 5.21 -11.78 8.25
N PRO A 220 4.58 -10.99 7.35
CA PRO A 220 3.75 -11.54 6.28
C PRO A 220 4.52 -12.29 5.19
N THR A 221 3.84 -13.21 4.53
CA THR A 221 4.28 -13.89 3.28
C THR A 221 3.67 -13.29 2.02
N TYR A 222 2.80 -12.28 2.18
CA TYR A 222 2.13 -11.55 1.12
C TYR A 222 2.75 -10.16 0.98
N PHE A 223 2.93 -9.73 -0.27
CA PHE A 223 3.57 -8.48 -0.60
C PHE A 223 2.91 -7.83 -1.81
N ARG A 224 2.73 -6.52 -1.79
CA ARG A 224 2.40 -5.74 -2.98
C ARG A 224 3.53 -4.76 -3.25
N PRO A 225 4.11 -4.71 -4.46
CA PRO A 225 5.10 -3.70 -4.81
C PRO A 225 4.46 -2.31 -4.93
N PRO A 226 5.05 -1.26 -4.36
CA PRO A 226 4.62 0.13 -4.60
C PRO A 226 4.45 0.43 -6.09
N TYR A 227 3.42 1.21 -6.39
CA TYR A 227 3.03 1.58 -7.77
C TYR A 227 2.68 0.39 -8.66
N THR A 228 2.59 -0.82 -8.10
CA THR A 228 2.39 -2.06 -8.87
C THR A 228 3.55 -2.33 -9.85
N ARG A 229 4.72 -1.75 -9.58
CA ARG A 229 5.89 -1.86 -10.48
C ARG A 229 6.89 -2.85 -9.92
N CYS A 230 7.03 -3.98 -10.61
CA CYS A 230 8.01 -5.01 -10.28
C CYS A 230 8.44 -5.75 -11.55
N GLY A 231 9.73 -5.66 -11.90
CA GLY A 231 10.36 -6.33 -13.03
C GLY A 231 10.99 -7.67 -12.62
N SER A 232 11.74 -8.29 -13.53
CA SER A 232 12.37 -9.60 -13.30
C SER A 232 13.21 -9.67 -12.03
N ASP A 233 14.01 -8.63 -11.77
CA ASP A 233 14.91 -8.59 -10.62
C ASP A 233 14.12 -8.44 -9.32
N CYS A 234 13.08 -7.60 -9.33
CA CYS A 234 12.17 -7.43 -8.20
C CYS A 234 11.41 -8.73 -7.90
N TYR A 235 10.82 -9.38 -8.91
CA TYR A 235 10.15 -10.67 -8.74
C TYR A 235 11.11 -11.77 -8.28
N GLY A 236 12.32 -11.82 -8.83
CA GLY A 236 13.36 -12.77 -8.43
C GLY A 236 13.76 -12.60 -6.96
N GLU A 237 13.91 -11.36 -6.50
CA GLU A 237 14.20 -11.06 -5.10
C GLU A 237 13.03 -11.43 -4.17
N LEU A 238 11.80 -11.03 -4.50
CA LEU A 238 10.59 -11.42 -3.74
C LEU A 238 10.40 -12.94 -3.71
N LYS A 239 10.69 -13.64 -4.82
CA LYS A 239 10.70 -15.11 -4.88
C LYS A 239 11.69 -15.70 -3.90
N SER A 240 12.93 -15.18 -3.88
CA SER A 240 13.99 -15.66 -2.99
C SER A 240 13.66 -15.45 -1.51
N LEU A 241 12.90 -14.40 -1.21
CA LEU A 241 12.40 -14.08 0.14
C LEU A 241 11.08 -14.77 0.47
N GLY A 242 10.54 -15.59 -0.44
CA GLY A 242 9.37 -16.43 -0.21
C GLY A 242 8.05 -15.66 -0.15
N TYR A 243 7.95 -14.56 -0.90
CA TYR A 243 6.75 -13.73 -0.99
C TYR A 243 5.82 -14.12 -2.13
N ARG A 244 4.52 -14.10 -1.84
CA ARG A 244 3.43 -14.08 -2.83
C ARG A 244 3.21 -12.63 -3.23
N VAL A 245 3.35 -12.32 -4.52
CA VAL A 245 3.29 -10.95 -5.02
C VAL A 245 1.88 -10.67 -5.52
N VAL A 246 1.17 -9.81 -4.81
CA VAL A 246 -0.25 -9.53 -5.06
C VAL A 246 -0.40 -8.18 -5.74
N ASN A 247 -1.16 -8.20 -6.82
CA ASN A 247 -1.58 -7.05 -7.59
C ASN A 247 -3.12 -6.93 -7.47
N TYR A 248 -3.80 -6.46 -8.50
CA TYR A 248 -5.24 -6.29 -8.54
C TYR A 248 -5.76 -6.36 -9.98
N ASP A 249 -7.05 -6.61 -10.10
CA ASP A 249 -7.82 -6.57 -11.34
C ASP A 249 -8.96 -5.54 -11.27
N ILE A 250 -9.12 -4.87 -10.12
CA ILE A 250 -9.92 -3.65 -9.95
C ILE A 250 -9.03 -2.54 -9.36
N ASP A 251 -8.71 -1.53 -10.16
CA ASP A 251 -8.08 -0.29 -9.70
C ASP A 251 -9.18 0.75 -9.46
N THR A 252 -9.46 1.13 -8.20
CA THR A 252 -10.49 2.13 -7.96
C THR A 252 -10.06 3.53 -8.33
N ARG A 253 -8.75 3.80 -8.46
CA ARG A 253 -8.20 5.16 -8.65
C ARG A 253 -8.71 6.17 -7.60
N ASP A 254 -8.86 5.71 -6.37
CA ASP A 254 -9.38 6.50 -5.25
C ASP A 254 -8.48 7.69 -4.88
N TRP A 255 -7.18 7.58 -5.17
CA TRP A 255 -6.19 8.65 -5.02
C TRP A 255 -6.29 9.76 -6.09
N GLN A 256 -7.00 9.54 -7.20
CA GLN A 256 -7.11 10.52 -8.29
C GLN A 256 -8.29 11.46 -8.06
N ASP A 257 -8.05 12.77 -8.22
CA ASP A 257 -9.07 13.82 -8.19
C ASP A 257 -10.02 13.70 -6.97
N GLY A 258 -9.49 13.30 -5.81
CA GLY A 258 -10.27 13.10 -4.58
C GLY A 258 -11.26 11.92 -4.63
N GLY A 259 -11.05 10.95 -5.52
CA GLY A 259 -11.86 9.74 -5.61
C GLY A 259 -13.19 9.89 -6.36
N VAL A 260 -13.40 11.02 -7.05
CA VAL A 260 -14.67 11.35 -7.75
C VAL A 260 -15.16 10.23 -8.67
N ASN A 261 -14.25 9.50 -9.32
CA ASN A 261 -14.58 8.41 -10.25
C ASN A 261 -14.46 7.01 -9.64
N ALA A 262 -14.13 6.88 -8.34
CA ALA A 262 -13.78 5.58 -7.78
C ALA A 262 -14.98 4.64 -7.66
N LYS A 263 -16.15 5.16 -7.26
CA LYS A 263 -17.41 4.39 -7.18
C LYS A 263 -17.80 3.87 -8.56
N SER A 264 -17.80 4.73 -9.59
CA SER A 264 -18.16 4.34 -10.96
C SER A 264 -17.16 3.38 -11.58
N THR A 265 -15.86 3.55 -11.32
CA THR A 265 -14.81 2.63 -11.79
C THR A 265 -14.98 1.23 -11.20
N TYR A 266 -15.15 1.15 -9.87
CA TYR A 266 -15.39 -0.12 -9.18
C TYR A 266 -16.64 -0.84 -9.71
N GLU A 267 -17.77 -0.13 -9.80
CA GLU A 267 -19.02 -0.68 -10.30
C GLU A 267 -18.91 -1.15 -11.77
N THR A 268 -18.28 -0.34 -12.62
CA THR A 268 -18.13 -0.65 -14.05
C THR A 268 -17.35 -1.93 -14.26
N ILE A 269 -16.26 -2.15 -13.50
CA ILE A 269 -15.44 -3.37 -13.65
C ILE A 269 -16.18 -4.57 -13.06
N LEU A 270 -16.71 -4.44 -11.84
CA LEU A 270 -17.33 -5.56 -11.12
C LEU A 270 -18.59 -6.11 -11.82
N THR A 271 -19.26 -5.28 -12.62
CA THR A 271 -20.47 -5.67 -13.40
C THR A 271 -20.16 -6.31 -14.76
N GLN A 272 -18.90 -6.35 -15.20
CA GLN A 272 -18.52 -7.01 -16.47
C GLN A 272 -18.69 -8.53 -16.41
N HIS A 273 -18.58 -9.10 -15.21
CA HIS A 273 -18.73 -10.53 -14.95
C HIS A 273 -19.66 -10.77 -13.76
N SER A 274 -19.96 -12.05 -13.52
CA SER A 274 -20.84 -12.48 -12.44
C SER A 274 -20.07 -13.21 -11.35
N ALA A 275 -20.64 -13.29 -10.15
CA ALA A 275 -20.09 -14.10 -9.07
C ALA A 275 -19.94 -15.59 -9.44
N ALA A 276 -20.72 -16.09 -10.42
CA ALA A 276 -20.63 -17.50 -10.85
C ALA A 276 -19.35 -17.83 -11.62
N ASN A 277 -18.63 -16.84 -12.16
CA ASN A 277 -17.52 -17.08 -13.08
C ASN A 277 -16.33 -16.12 -12.92
N SER A 278 -16.33 -15.27 -11.90
CA SER A 278 -15.22 -14.34 -11.64
C SER A 278 -14.96 -14.18 -10.16
N GLY A 279 -13.76 -13.75 -9.81
CA GLY A 279 -13.39 -13.29 -8.48
C GLY A 279 -12.30 -12.24 -8.60
N TRP A 280 -12.30 -11.26 -7.69
CA TRP A 280 -11.61 -9.99 -7.89
C TRP A 280 -10.74 -9.61 -6.71
N ILE A 281 -9.64 -8.91 -6.97
CA ILE A 281 -8.81 -8.24 -5.98
C ILE A 281 -8.85 -6.74 -6.29
N SER A 282 -9.38 -5.94 -5.36
CA SER A 282 -9.49 -4.49 -5.56
C SER A 282 -8.40 -3.73 -4.84
N LEU A 283 -7.78 -2.77 -5.50
CA LEU A 283 -6.89 -1.77 -4.91
C LEU A 283 -7.69 -0.55 -4.46
N ALA A 284 -7.48 -0.14 -3.21
CA ALA A 284 -7.80 1.18 -2.67
C ALA A 284 -6.75 1.54 -1.61
N HIS A 285 -6.83 2.74 -1.00
CA HIS A 285 -5.84 3.24 -0.04
C HIS A 285 -6.56 3.79 1.21
N ASP A 286 -6.32 3.21 2.38
CA ASP A 286 -6.96 3.63 3.63
C ASP A 286 -6.37 4.93 4.23
N VAL A 287 -5.39 5.51 3.53
CA VAL A 287 -4.85 6.85 3.82
C VAL A 287 -5.73 7.97 3.24
N GLN A 288 -6.69 7.64 2.38
CA GLN A 288 -7.62 8.59 1.76
C GLN A 288 -8.94 8.64 2.55
N GLU A 289 -9.35 9.84 2.98
CA GLU A 289 -10.59 10.05 3.74
C GLU A 289 -11.82 9.54 2.98
N PHE A 290 -11.94 9.92 1.70
CA PHE A 290 -13.03 9.48 0.83
C PHE A 290 -13.10 7.95 0.73
N THR A 291 -11.96 7.27 0.67
CA THR A 291 -11.91 5.81 0.60
C THR A 291 -12.55 5.18 1.82
N VAL A 292 -12.23 5.69 3.01
CA VAL A 292 -12.71 5.15 4.27
C VAL A 292 -14.18 5.51 4.52
N HIS A 293 -14.55 6.78 4.36
CA HIS A 293 -15.88 7.27 4.77
C HIS A 293 -16.96 7.08 3.72
N GLU A 294 -16.60 6.94 2.43
CA GLU A 294 -17.58 6.84 1.35
C GLU A 294 -17.41 5.61 0.46
N LEU A 295 -16.22 5.40 -0.10
CA LEU A 295 -16.01 4.37 -1.11
C LEU A 295 -16.19 2.96 -0.53
N THR A 296 -15.68 2.70 0.67
CA THR A 296 -15.68 1.34 1.24
C THR A 296 -17.08 0.79 1.45
N GLN A 297 -18.01 1.59 2.02
CA GLN A 297 -19.40 1.13 2.18
C GLN A 297 -20.05 0.84 0.82
N PHE A 298 -19.82 1.70 -0.17
CA PHE A 298 -20.31 1.49 -1.53
C PHE A 298 -19.76 0.19 -2.14
N MET A 299 -18.45 -0.08 -2.01
CA MET A 299 -17.84 -1.31 -2.51
C MET A 299 -18.46 -2.56 -1.87
N ILE A 300 -18.67 -2.54 -0.55
CA ILE A 300 -19.29 -3.64 0.20
C ILE A 300 -20.71 -3.90 -0.31
N ASP A 301 -21.53 -2.85 -0.39
CA ASP A 301 -22.94 -2.96 -0.78
C ASP A 301 -23.06 -3.44 -2.23
N LYS A 302 -22.23 -2.91 -3.13
CA LYS A 302 -22.23 -3.29 -4.54
C LYS A 302 -21.80 -4.74 -4.75
N ALA A 303 -20.73 -5.19 -4.09
CA ALA A 303 -20.28 -6.57 -4.20
C ALA A 303 -21.34 -7.57 -3.71
N ARG A 304 -21.97 -7.27 -2.58
CA ARG A 304 -23.06 -8.10 -2.03
C ARG A 304 -24.28 -8.13 -2.92
N ALA A 305 -24.68 -6.98 -3.47
CA ALA A 305 -25.81 -6.90 -4.40
C ALA A 305 -25.60 -7.75 -5.66
N LEU A 306 -24.35 -7.95 -6.07
CA LEU A 306 -23.96 -8.79 -7.21
C LEU A 306 -23.66 -10.25 -6.82
N GLY A 307 -23.83 -10.62 -5.55
CA GLY A 307 -23.68 -11.99 -5.05
C GLY A 307 -22.24 -12.43 -4.76
N TYR A 308 -21.30 -11.50 -4.63
CA TYR A 308 -19.94 -11.81 -4.21
C TYR A 308 -19.81 -11.84 -2.68
N ASP A 309 -19.00 -12.78 -2.18
CA ASP A 309 -18.53 -12.78 -0.79
C ASP A 309 -17.25 -11.97 -0.64
N LEU A 310 -17.18 -11.16 0.41
CA LEU A 310 -16.02 -10.33 0.70
C LEU A 310 -15.06 -11.07 1.64
N VAL A 311 -13.79 -11.22 1.22
CA VAL A 311 -12.80 -12.07 1.87
C VAL A 311 -11.41 -11.42 1.91
N THR A 312 -10.48 -12.04 2.64
CA THR A 312 -9.05 -11.70 2.56
C THR A 312 -8.45 -12.20 1.24
N VAL A 313 -7.28 -11.67 0.83
CA VAL A 313 -6.58 -12.17 -0.36
C VAL A 313 -6.19 -13.64 -0.20
N GLY A 314 -5.73 -14.04 0.99
CA GLY A 314 -5.42 -15.44 1.30
C GLY A 314 -6.62 -16.36 1.04
N ASP A 315 -7.79 -16.03 1.57
CA ASP A 315 -9.02 -16.79 1.33
C ASP A 315 -9.45 -16.77 -0.15
N CYS A 316 -9.32 -15.63 -0.83
CA CYS A 316 -9.58 -15.45 -2.25
C CYS A 316 -8.70 -16.34 -3.15
N LEU A 317 -7.51 -16.71 -2.65
CA LEU A 317 -6.56 -17.61 -3.30
C LEU A 317 -6.62 -19.06 -2.76
N GLY A 318 -7.53 -19.35 -1.83
CA GLY A 318 -7.63 -20.66 -1.18
C GLY A 318 -6.42 -21.02 -0.30
N ASP A 319 -5.66 -20.02 0.19
CA ASP A 319 -4.51 -20.24 1.06
C ASP A 319 -4.92 -20.15 2.54
N PRO A 320 -4.79 -21.23 3.33
CA PRO A 320 -5.14 -21.21 4.75
C PRO A 320 -4.34 -20.15 5.53
N SER A 321 -4.96 -19.56 6.56
CA SER A 321 -4.34 -18.49 7.36
C SER A 321 -3.01 -18.86 8.01
N ALA A 322 -2.77 -20.15 8.26
CA ALA A 322 -1.48 -20.65 8.74
C ALA A 322 -0.32 -20.31 7.78
N ASN A 323 -0.58 -20.09 6.49
CA ASN A 323 0.44 -19.79 5.48
C ASN A 323 0.65 -18.27 5.28
N TRP A 324 -0.09 -17.40 5.98
CA TRP A 324 -0.01 -15.95 5.71
C TRP A 324 1.18 -15.28 6.38
N TYR A 325 1.79 -15.90 7.39
CA TYR A 325 2.87 -15.32 8.17
C TYR A 325 3.98 -16.32 8.49
N ARG A 326 5.15 -15.76 8.81
CA ARG A 326 6.36 -16.49 9.18
C ARG A 326 6.81 -16.09 10.58
N ASP A 327 7.40 -17.08 11.24
CA ASP A 327 8.19 -16.84 12.42
C ASP A 327 9.52 -16.13 12.06
N PRO A 328 9.89 -15.04 12.74
CA PRO A 328 11.09 -14.25 12.42
C PRO A 328 12.41 -15.00 12.62
N ILE A 329 12.43 -16.07 13.42
CA ILE A 329 13.65 -16.82 13.75
C ILE A 329 13.79 -18.04 12.83
N THR A 330 12.74 -18.85 12.77
CA THR A 330 12.78 -20.14 12.07
C THR A 330 12.38 -20.02 10.60
N GLY A 331 11.62 -18.99 10.23
CA GLY A 331 11.05 -18.83 8.89
C GLY A 331 9.86 -19.76 8.58
N GLU A 332 9.55 -20.66 9.51
CA GLU A 332 8.41 -21.57 9.43
C GLU A 332 7.09 -20.81 9.55
N ARG A 333 6.02 -21.46 9.08
CA ARG A 333 4.65 -20.96 9.22
C ARG A 333 4.29 -20.71 10.68
N ARG A 334 3.69 -19.57 10.97
CA ARG A 334 3.21 -19.22 12.32
C ARG A 334 1.94 -18.40 12.22
N ASP A 335 0.89 -18.81 12.93
CA ASP A 335 -0.32 -18.00 13.01
C ASP A 335 -0.03 -16.70 13.78
N ALA A 336 -0.59 -15.58 13.32
CA ALA A 336 -0.51 -14.31 14.02
C ALA A 336 -1.45 -14.26 15.23
N LYS A 337 -2.53 -15.06 15.25
CA LYS A 337 -3.47 -15.12 16.37
C LYS A 337 -2.82 -15.76 17.60
N GLY A 338 -2.83 -15.04 18.72
CA GLY A 338 -2.27 -15.52 19.99
C GLY A 338 -0.76 -15.27 20.14
N VAL A 339 -0.12 -14.58 19.20
CA VAL A 339 1.27 -14.14 19.35
C VAL A 339 1.29 -12.89 20.23
N THR A 340 1.61 -13.04 21.50
CA THR A 340 2.05 -11.91 22.31
C THR A 340 3.48 -11.58 21.89
N PRO A 341 3.85 -10.30 21.64
CA PRO A 341 5.24 -9.90 21.45
C PRO A 341 5.99 -10.17 22.76
N SER A 342 6.50 -11.39 22.93
CA SER A 342 7.19 -11.76 24.15
C SER A 342 8.64 -11.34 24.07
N GLN A 343 9.04 -10.68 25.15
CA GLN A 343 10.38 -10.29 25.54
C GLN A 343 11.44 -11.24 25.01
N THR A 344 12.53 -10.64 24.52
CA THR A 344 13.85 -11.25 24.32
C THR A 344 14.04 -12.39 25.32
N THR A 345 13.96 -13.62 24.83
CA THR A 345 14.35 -14.80 25.58
C THR A 345 15.82 -14.63 25.90
N SER A 346 16.10 -14.22 27.15
CA SER A 346 17.43 -14.35 27.72
C SER A 346 17.79 -15.83 27.64
N ILE A 347 18.83 -16.11 26.87
CA ILE A 347 19.41 -17.44 26.73
C ILE A 347 19.84 -17.86 28.13
N SER A 348 19.07 -18.76 28.76
CA SER A 348 19.47 -19.38 30.01
C SER A 348 20.77 -20.14 29.76
N SER A 349 21.83 -19.73 30.45
CA SER A 349 23.10 -20.46 30.47
C SER A 349 22.88 -21.90 30.98
N PRO A 350 23.65 -22.89 30.50
CA PRO A 350 23.52 -24.27 30.92
C PRO A 350 23.87 -24.44 32.40
N PRO A 351 23.33 -25.46 33.10
CA PRO A 351 23.55 -25.65 34.52
C PRO A 351 25.01 -26.00 34.80
N ALA A 352 25.66 -25.19 35.63
CA ALA A 352 26.98 -25.48 36.15
C ALA A 352 26.90 -26.73 37.06
N SER A 353 27.72 -27.72 36.72
CA SER A 353 27.97 -28.92 37.50
C SER A 353 28.51 -28.58 38.88
N SER A 354 27.99 -29.29 39.88
CA SER A 354 28.39 -29.29 41.27
C SER A 354 29.87 -29.62 41.49
N GLU A 355 30.60 -28.72 42.15
CA GLU A 355 31.71 -29.11 43.02
C GLU A 355 31.48 -28.54 44.42
N SER A 356 31.41 -29.46 45.38
CA SER A 356 31.28 -29.24 46.80
C SER A 356 32.60 -28.74 47.37
N ARG A 357 32.60 -27.57 48.01
CA ARG A 357 33.56 -27.24 49.06
C ARG A 357 32.88 -26.52 50.22
N THR A 358 32.81 -27.26 51.31
CA THR A 358 32.40 -26.88 52.66
C THR A 358 33.42 -25.93 53.28
N ILE A 359 33.05 -24.70 53.62
CA ILE A 359 33.72 -23.93 54.68
C ILE A 359 32.68 -23.12 55.49
N THR A 360 32.41 -23.66 56.67
CA THR A 360 32.09 -23.07 57.98
C THR A 360 31.88 -21.55 58.09
N ALA A 361 30.70 -21.17 58.59
CA ALA A 361 30.39 -19.86 59.14
C ALA A 361 30.90 -19.70 60.59
N PRO A 362 31.06 -18.46 61.07
CA PRO A 362 30.68 -18.15 62.44
C PRO A 362 29.65 -17.00 62.51
N SER A 363 28.86 -17.06 63.57
CA SER A 363 27.70 -16.23 63.85
C SER A 363 28.03 -14.92 64.57
N THR A 364 26.98 -14.10 64.69
CA THR A 364 26.64 -13.13 65.75
C THR A 364 27.40 -11.80 65.83
N GLN A 365 26.68 -10.69 65.66
CA GLN A 365 26.16 -9.90 66.78
C GLN A 365 25.17 -8.79 66.35
N SER A 366 24.29 -8.48 67.28
CA SER A 366 23.18 -7.52 67.25
C SER A 366 23.57 -6.23 67.96
N THR A 367 23.18 -5.06 67.42
CA THR A 367 22.99 -3.74 68.08
C THR A 367 22.54 -2.74 66.99
N THR A 368 21.70 -1.72 67.12
CA THR A 368 20.70 -1.21 68.09
C THR A 368 19.94 -0.13 67.31
N LYS A 369 18.65 0.07 67.60
CA LYS A 369 17.82 1.18 67.07
C LYS A 369 18.33 2.55 67.53
N THR A 370 18.28 3.56 66.65
CA THR A 370 17.93 4.94 67.04
C THR A 370 17.06 5.59 65.98
N SER A 371 15.93 6.08 66.46
CA SER A 371 14.87 6.85 65.83
C SER A 371 15.22 8.33 65.66
N THR A 372 14.76 8.95 64.56
CA THR A 372 14.33 10.35 64.57
C THR A 372 13.11 10.52 63.67
N SER A 373 12.13 11.22 64.22
CA SER A 373 10.78 11.40 63.69
C SER A 373 10.63 12.75 62.98
N VAL A 374 9.89 12.73 61.86
CA VAL A 374 8.75 13.62 61.51
C VAL A 374 9.03 15.11 61.26
N THR A 375 8.67 15.61 60.07
CA THR A 375 7.54 16.55 59.85
C THR A 375 7.12 16.54 58.36
N PRO A 376 5.80 16.49 58.04
CA PRO A 376 5.29 16.39 56.67
C PRO A 376 4.92 17.76 56.07
N THR A 377 5.28 18.00 54.80
CA THR A 377 4.90 19.20 54.07
C THR A 377 3.67 18.93 53.19
N LYS A 378 2.54 19.45 53.67
CA LYS A 378 1.37 20.04 52.98
C LYS A 378 1.12 19.67 51.51
N PHE A 379 0.00 18.97 51.30
CA PHE A 379 -0.71 18.79 50.03
C PHE A 379 -1.17 20.14 49.46
N ILE A 380 -0.91 20.36 48.17
CA ILE A 380 -1.52 21.42 47.34
C ILE A 380 -2.40 20.74 46.29
N THR A 381 -3.67 21.10 46.28
CA THR A 381 -4.71 20.69 45.33
C THR A 381 -4.47 21.33 43.95
N PRO A 382 -4.58 20.60 42.83
CA PRO A 382 -4.63 21.23 41.51
C PRO A 382 -6.06 21.65 41.14
N THR A 383 -6.22 22.91 40.76
CA THR A 383 -7.40 23.51 40.12
C THR A 383 -7.51 23.10 38.64
N PRO A 384 -8.72 23.13 38.05
CA PRO A 384 -8.98 22.62 36.70
C PRO A 384 -8.43 23.56 35.62
N VAL A 385 -7.72 22.97 34.65
CA VAL A 385 -7.19 23.69 33.48
C VAL A 385 -8.25 23.72 32.38
N THR A 386 -8.66 24.92 32.01
CA THR A 386 -9.51 25.23 30.87
C THR A 386 -8.81 24.95 29.54
N SER A 387 -9.54 24.31 28.64
CA SER A 387 -9.21 24.02 27.25
C SER A 387 -8.75 25.27 26.48
N VAL A 388 -7.59 25.19 25.85
CA VAL A 388 -7.08 26.19 24.91
C VAL A 388 -7.25 25.63 23.50
N ASN A 389 -8.16 26.23 22.73
CA ASN A 389 -8.33 26.00 21.29
C ASN A 389 -7.11 26.56 20.54
N PHE A 390 -6.38 25.70 19.84
CA PHE A 390 -5.49 26.12 18.75
C PHE A 390 -6.23 25.94 17.43
N GLY A 391 -6.83 27.02 16.95
CA GLY A 391 -7.27 27.13 15.56
C GLY A 391 -6.05 27.34 14.66
N ILE A 392 -5.81 26.40 13.76
CA ILE A 392 -4.84 26.58 12.67
C ILE A 392 -5.57 27.31 11.55
N GLU A 393 -5.27 28.60 11.44
CA GLU A 393 -5.72 29.49 10.38
C GLU A 393 -4.89 29.22 9.12
N HIS A 394 -5.51 28.62 8.10
CA HIS A 394 -4.91 28.48 6.78
C HIS A 394 -4.92 29.85 6.07
N GLN A 395 -3.78 30.53 6.03
CA GLN A 395 -3.57 31.68 5.15
C GLN A 395 -3.31 31.19 3.72
N THR A 396 -4.33 31.27 2.88
CA THR A 396 -4.19 31.24 1.42
C THR A 396 -3.91 32.66 0.93
N LEU A 397 -2.68 32.92 0.51
CA LEU A 397 -2.34 34.09 -0.30
C LEU A 397 -2.58 33.72 -1.77
N TYR A 398 -3.62 34.25 -2.39
CA TYR A 398 -3.57 34.77 -3.77
C TYR A 398 -4.73 35.75 -3.99
N SER A 399 -4.35 37.00 -4.24
CA SER A 399 -5.20 38.12 -4.63
C SER A 399 -5.39 38.10 -6.15
N SER A 400 -6.64 38.18 -6.60
CA SER A 400 -6.98 38.80 -7.88
C SER A 400 -8.42 39.33 -7.82
N SER A 401 -8.51 40.65 -7.90
CA SER A 401 -9.69 41.48 -7.81
C SER A 401 -10.72 41.20 -8.90
N PHE A 402 -11.98 40.97 -8.53
CA PHE A 402 -13.14 41.24 -9.39
C PHE A 402 -14.23 41.94 -8.56
N ILE A 403 -14.72 43.05 -9.12
CA ILE A 403 -15.71 43.98 -8.55
C ILE A 403 -17.11 43.36 -8.65
N PRO A 404 -17.96 43.35 -7.60
CA PRO A 404 -19.37 43.01 -7.73
C PRO A 404 -20.21 44.26 -7.97
N LEU A 405 -21.02 44.25 -9.02
CA LEU A 405 -22.16 45.15 -9.18
C LEU A 405 -23.39 44.52 -8.51
N THR A 406 -23.93 45.24 -7.55
CA THR A 406 -25.18 44.96 -6.84
C THR A 406 -26.39 45.29 -7.71
N SER A 407 -27.42 44.44 -7.70
CA SER A 407 -28.81 44.91 -7.70
C SER A 407 -29.75 43.82 -7.19
N SER A 408 -30.24 44.01 -5.98
CA SER A 408 -31.46 43.41 -5.45
C SER A 408 -32.66 43.96 -6.20
N PHE A 409 -33.68 43.15 -6.50
CA PHE A 409 -35.09 43.58 -6.42
C PHE A 409 -36.03 42.40 -6.19
N THR A 410 -37.17 42.76 -5.62
CA THR A 410 -38.06 42.04 -4.73
C THR A 410 -39.13 41.18 -5.40
N SER A 411 -39.59 40.23 -4.59
CA SER A 411 -40.74 39.34 -4.73
C SER A 411 -42.07 40.03 -5.07
N THR A 412 -42.91 39.37 -5.87
CA THR A 412 -44.38 39.42 -5.73
C THR A 412 -45.02 38.07 -6.07
N THR A 413 -45.93 37.68 -5.19
CA THR A 413 -46.84 36.52 -5.18
C THR A 413 -48.00 36.66 -6.16
N ALA A 414 -48.52 35.54 -6.68
CA ALA A 414 -49.96 35.33 -6.87
C ALA A 414 -50.32 33.85 -7.04
N LEU A 415 -51.46 33.48 -6.42
CA LEU A 415 -52.09 32.17 -6.28
C LEU A 415 -52.90 31.71 -7.51
N SER A 416 -53.40 30.46 -7.39
CA SER A 416 -54.70 29.94 -7.88
C SER A 416 -54.68 29.34 -9.30
N THR A 417 -55.24 28.16 -9.63
CA THR A 417 -56.18 27.21 -8.98
C THR A 417 -56.20 25.88 -9.75
N SER A 418 -56.45 24.80 -8.99
CA SER A 418 -57.24 23.58 -9.26
C SER A 418 -57.61 23.14 -10.69
N ALA A 419 -57.40 21.85 -10.98
CA ALA A 419 -58.45 20.96 -11.50
C ALA A 419 -58.10 19.47 -11.30
N VAL A 420 -59.09 18.75 -10.78
CA VAL A 420 -59.19 17.31 -10.53
C VAL A 420 -59.79 16.64 -11.78
N PHE A 421 -59.38 15.41 -12.14
CA PHE A 421 -60.32 14.34 -12.48
C PHE A 421 -59.68 12.96 -12.40
N SER A 422 -60.53 11.99 -12.04
CA SER A 422 -60.28 10.65 -11.54
C SER A 422 -60.85 9.59 -12.51
N THR A 423 -60.62 8.31 -12.19
CA THR A 423 -61.33 7.08 -12.60
C THR A 423 -60.89 6.41 -13.92
N SER A 424 -60.79 5.08 -14.06
CA SER A 424 -60.97 3.92 -13.16
C SER A 424 -60.61 2.61 -13.91
N THR A 425 -60.29 1.53 -13.15
CA THR A 425 -60.69 0.10 -13.32
C THR A 425 -60.33 -0.65 -14.64
N SER A 426 -60.02 -1.95 -14.73
CA SER A 426 -60.05 -3.12 -13.84
C SER A 426 -59.52 -4.37 -14.58
N ASN A 427 -59.02 -5.35 -13.81
CA ASN A 427 -59.12 -6.82 -13.96
C ASN A 427 -58.41 -7.64 -15.08
N ALA A 428 -57.76 -8.71 -14.60
CA ALA A 428 -57.14 -9.89 -15.24
C ALA A 428 -58.21 -10.90 -15.80
N PRO A 429 -57.94 -12.16 -16.30
CA PRO A 429 -56.77 -13.05 -16.08
C PRO A 429 -56.33 -14.04 -17.22
N LYS A 430 -55.26 -14.80 -16.88
CA LYS A 430 -54.67 -16.08 -17.36
C LYS A 430 -55.41 -16.96 -18.40
N LEU A 431 -54.63 -17.63 -19.27
CA LEU A 431 -54.75 -19.05 -19.69
C LEU A 431 -53.45 -19.49 -20.45
N GLY A 432 -52.89 -20.67 -20.15
CA GLY A 432 -51.92 -21.40 -21.00
C GLY A 432 -52.60 -22.63 -21.63
N PRO A 433 -51.90 -23.75 -21.91
CA PRO A 433 -50.66 -24.00 -22.65
C PRO A 433 -50.93 -24.86 -23.92
N TRP A 434 -50.02 -25.00 -24.89
CA TRP A 434 -50.02 -26.16 -25.82
C TRP A 434 -48.64 -26.44 -26.41
N ALA A 435 -48.45 -27.71 -26.76
CA ALA A 435 -47.19 -28.40 -26.90
C ALA A 435 -46.72 -28.56 -28.36
N SER A 436 -45.47 -29.01 -28.47
CA SER A 436 -44.99 -30.05 -29.40
C SER A 436 -44.51 -29.71 -30.81
N ARG A 437 -43.32 -30.29 -31.07
CA ARG A 437 -42.78 -30.89 -32.31
C ARG A 437 -41.90 -30.03 -33.24
N HIS A 438 -40.63 -30.44 -33.25
CA HIS A 438 -39.78 -30.78 -34.39
C HIS A 438 -40.07 -30.13 -35.75
N PHE A 439 -39.04 -29.53 -36.34
CA PHE A 439 -38.57 -29.94 -37.67
C PHE A 439 -37.08 -29.58 -37.86
N MET A 440 -36.30 -30.57 -38.27
CA MET A 440 -34.96 -30.39 -38.84
C MET A 440 -35.11 -29.70 -40.21
N ASN A 441 -34.19 -28.80 -40.56
CA ASN A 441 -33.73 -28.77 -41.94
C ASN A 441 -32.29 -28.24 -42.01
N GLN A 442 -31.40 -29.12 -42.45
CA GLN A 442 -30.15 -28.72 -43.07
C GLN A 442 -30.43 -28.35 -44.52
N VAL A 443 -29.83 -27.27 -45.01
CA VAL A 443 -29.44 -27.13 -46.42
C VAL A 443 -28.02 -26.59 -46.46
N VAL A 444 -27.33 -27.08 -47.47
CA VAL A 444 -25.89 -27.24 -47.68
C VAL A 444 -25.47 -26.38 -48.89
N MET A 445 -24.19 -25.97 -48.90
CA MET A 445 -23.32 -25.59 -50.04
C MET A 445 -23.30 -24.18 -50.64
N GLY A 446 -22.05 -23.73 -50.86
CA GLY A 446 -21.62 -22.63 -51.74
C GLY A 446 -20.37 -21.90 -51.21
N LEU A 447 -19.16 -22.49 -51.12
CA LEU A 447 -18.09 -22.63 -52.14
C LEU A 447 -17.34 -21.34 -52.59
N PHE A 448 -15.99 -21.47 -52.63
CA PHE A 448 -14.90 -20.64 -53.20
C PHE A 448 -14.42 -19.41 -52.38
N SER A 449 -13.13 -19.03 -52.28
CA SER A 449 -11.83 -19.58 -52.71
C SER A 449 -10.69 -18.61 -52.37
N LYS A 450 -9.54 -19.16 -51.96
CA LYS A 450 -8.12 -18.74 -52.20
C LYS A 450 -7.51 -17.45 -51.58
N LYS A 451 -6.44 -17.75 -50.83
CA LYS A 451 -5.01 -17.39 -51.00
C LYS A 451 -4.41 -16.18 -50.26
N GLU A 452 -3.30 -16.55 -49.62
CA GLU A 452 -2.19 -15.79 -49.05
C GLU A 452 -1.59 -14.75 -50.01
N ASN A 453 -1.03 -13.67 -49.44
CA ASN A 453 0.30 -13.18 -49.82
C ASN A 453 0.91 -12.28 -48.74
N VAL A 454 2.18 -12.60 -48.47
CA VAL A 454 3.18 -11.84 -47.71
C VAL A 454 3.68 -10.66 -48.57
N ALA A 455 3.98 -9.52 -47.94
CA ALA A 455 4.87 -8.52 -48.49
C ALA A 455 5.85 -8.05 -47.40
N VAL A 456 7.11 -8.41 -47.63
CA VAL A 456 8.33 -7.93 -46.97
C VAL A 456 8.69 -6.57 -47.58
N LEU A 457 9.03 -5.57 -46.76
CA LEU A 457 9.90 -4.46 -47.16
C LEU A 457 11.11 -4.42 -46.22
N VAL A 458 12.24 -4.07 -46.82
CA VAL A 458 13.59 -4.55 -46.53
C VAL A 458 14.55 -3.35 -46.39
N MET A 459 15.69 -3.60 -45.72
CA MET A 459 16.90 -2.78 -45.52
C MET A 459 16.78 -1.69 -44.44
N SER A 460 17.73 -1.50 -43.53
CA SER A 460 19.18 -1.79 -43.47
C SER A 460 19.60 -1.51 -42.01
N GLY A 461 20.60 -2.10 -41.36
CA GLY A 461 21.81 -2.82 -41.76
C GLY A 461 22.89 -2.54 -40.69
N LEU A 462 23.88 -3.42 -40.59
CA LEU A 462 25.00 -3.51 -39.63
C LEU A 462 24.69 -4.08 -38.24
N ALA A 463 25.46 -5.01 -37.65
CA ALA A 463 26.40 -6.05 -38.10
C ALA A 463 26.89 -6.67 -36.78
N VAL A 464 26.55 -7.94 -36.51
CA VAL A 464 27.20 -8.73 -35.45
C VAL A 464 28.18 -9.67 -36.13
N LEU A 465 29.46 -9.47 -35.85
CA LEU A 465 30.54 -10.37 -36.24
C LEU A 465 30.44 -11.64 -35.38
N GLY A 466 30.08 -12.75 -36.00
CA GLY A 466 30.30 -14.10 -35.49
C GLY A 466 31.15 -14.87 -36.49
N CYS A 467 32.39 -15.17 -36.13
CA CYS A 467 33.25 -16.07 -36.90
C CYS A 467 32.79 -17.52 -36.68
N PHE A 468 32.52 -18.23 -37.78
CA PHE A 468 32.74 -19.67 -37.86
C PHE A 468 33.44 -19.99 -39.19
N VAL A 469 34.54 -20.71 -39.06
CA VAL A 469 35.37 -21.27 -40.12
C VAL A 469 34.56 -22.30 -40.92
N VAL A 470 34.65 -22.26 -42.25
CA VAL A 470 34.31 -23.38 -43.13
C VAL A 470 35.52 -23.73 -43.99
N ILE A 471 35.66 -25.03 -44.17
CA ILE A 471 36.59 -25.76 -45.01
C ILE A 471 36.51 -25.31 -46.48
N LEU A 472 37.71 -25.18 -47.07
CA LEU A 472 38.08 -25.04 -48.50
C LEU A 472 37.82 -23.71 -49.20
#